data_AF-A0A9R1A938-F1
#
_entry.id   AF-A0A9R1A938-F1
#
_cell.length_a   1.000
_cell.length_b   1.000
_cell.length_c   1.000
_cell.angle_alpha   90.00
_cell.angle_beta   90.00
_cell.angle_gamma   90.00
#
_symmetry.space_group_name_H-M   'P 1'
#
loop_
_entity.id
_entity.type
_entity.pdbx_description
1 polymer ?
#
loop_
_entity_poly.entity_id
_entity_poly.type
_entity_poly.pdbx_seq_one_letter_code
_entity_poly.pdbx_strand_id
1 'polypeptide(L)'
;MFSEGCSPYGPFWDRYLEYWKESLARPREVMFLRYEEMVSDTPNVIRKLASFLGVPFTREEESGGVVDQVADLCGFTSLSNVDANRADRVEVEHAGAKLVFNPSSLFRKGEVGDWVNHMSKDMAARMDQLVAEKFKGSGLTF
;
A
#
# COMPACT_ATOMS: atom_id res chain seq x y z
N MET A 1 12.86 3.83 -18.40
CA MET A 1 13.29 2.91 -17.33
C MET A 1 12.11 2.31 -16.54
N PHE A 2 11.41 3.05 -15.66
CA PHE A 2 10.26 2.47 -14.91
C PHE A 2 9.10 2.04 -15.84
N SER A 3 8.68 2.92 -16.74
CA SER A 3 7.64 2.64 -17.76
C SER A 3 8.02 1.54 -18.76
N GLU A 4 9.30 1.16 -18.81
CA GLU A 4 9.79 0.04 -19.64
C GLU A 4 9.81 -1.28 -18.84
N GLY A 5 9.41 -1.26 -17.56
CA GLY A 5 9.43 -2.41 -16.67
C GLY A 5 10.78 -2.65 -15.98
N CYS A 6 11.78 -1.81 -16.23
CA CYS A 6 13.10 -1.90 -15.62
C CYS A 6 13.09 -1.26 -14.23
N SER A 7 12.63 -2.01 -13.23
CA SER A 7 12.70 -1.65 -11.81
C SER A 7 13.00 -2.88 -10.96
N PRO A 8 13.48 -2.72 -9.71
CA PRO A 8 13.48 -3.82 -8.75
C PRO A 8 12.09 -4.45 -8.68
N TYR A 9 12.04 -5.79 -8.76
CA TYR A 9 10.79 -6.58 -8.81
C TYR A 9 9.83 -6.25 -9.96
N GLY A 10 10.30 -5.54 -10.98
CA GLY A 10 9.53 -5.19 -12.17
C GLY A 10 9.42 -6.34 -13.18
N PRO A 11 8.48 -6.23 -14.15
CA PRO A 11 7.57 -5.11 -14.35
C PRO A 11 6.42 -5.05 -13.33
N PHE A 12 6.08 -3.84 -12.86
CA PHE A 12 5.05 -3.62 -11.83
C PHE A 12 3.68 -4.22 -12.19
N TRP A 13 3.24 -4.01 -13.43
CA TRP A 13 1.91 -4.40 -13.90
C TRP A 13 1.68 -5.91 -13.90
N ASP A 14 2.69 -6.71 -14.22
CA ASP A 14 2.54 -8.17 -14.27
C ASP A 14 2.23 -8.72 -12.87
N ARG A 15 2.98 -8.27 -11.86
CA ARG A 15 2.79 -8.66 -10.46
C ARG A 15 1.44 -8.20 -9.92
N TYR A 16 1.04 -6.96 -10.20
CA TYR A 16 -0.26 -6.44 -9.76
C TYR A 16 -1.43 -7.25 -10.33
N LEU A 17 -1.37 -7.57 -11.63
CA LEU A 17 -2.40 -8.35 -12.31
C LEU A 17 -2.43 -9.81 -11.85
N GLU A 18 -1.29 -10.41 -11.52
CA GLU A 18 -1.23 -11.73 -10.89
C GLU A 18 -1.98 -11.75 -9.56
N TYR A 19 -1.65 -10.86 -8.62
CA TYR A 19 -2.34 -10.80 -7.33
C TYR A 19 -3.82 -10.42 -7.45
N TRP A 20 -4.18 -9.60 -8.44
CA TRP A 20 -5.57 -9.30 -8.76
C TRP A 20 -6.32 -10.56 -9.23
N LYS A 21 -5.75 -11.35 -10.13
CA LYS A 21 -6.38 -12.62 -10.56
C LYS A 21 -6.51 -13.60 -9.39
N GLU A 22 -5.50 -13.68 -8.54
CA GLU A 22 -5.53 -14.54 -7.35
C GLU A 22 -6.60 -14.12 -6.34
N SER A 23 -6.83 -12.82 -6.14
CA SER A 23 -7.89 -12.34 -5.26
C SER A 23 -9.29 -12.69 -5.78
N LEU A 24 -9.48 -12.67 -7.10
CA LEU A 24 -10.72 -13.11 -7.73
C LEU A 24 -10.92 -14.63 -7.66
N ALA A 25 -9.84 -15.40 -7.86
CA ALA A 25 -9.89 -16.86 -7.82
C ALA A 25 -10.06 -17.40 -6.39
N ARG A 26 -9.46 -16.75 -5.40
CA ARG A 26 -9.39 -17.20 -4.01
C ARG A 26 -9.76 -16.08 -3.02
N PRO A 27 -10.98 -15.53 -3.07
CA PRO A 27 -11.37 -14.35 -2.29
C PRO A 27 -11.40 -14.58 -0.77
N ARG A 28 -11.34 -15.84 -0.32
CA ARG A 28 -11.24 -16.21 1.11
C ARG A 28 -9.79 -16.33 1.60
N GLU A 29 -8.83 -16.44 0.70
CA GLU A 29 -7.40 -16.64 1.01
C GLU A 29 -6.54 -15.45 0.58
N VAL A 30 -7.03 -14.62 -0.35
CA VAL A 30 -6.31 -13.48 -0.89
C VAL A 30 -7.22 -12.24 -0.87
N MET A 31 -6.86 -11.28 -0.01
CA MET A 31 -7.49 -9.96 0.04
C MET A 31 -6.66 -8.96 -0.74
N PHE A 32 -7.26 -8.31 -1.72
CA PHE A 32 -6.61 -7.26 -2.50
C PHE A 32 -7.04 -5.88 -1.97
N LEU A 33 -6.06 -5.06 -1.60
CA LEU A 33 -6.27 -3.70 -1.08
C LEU A 33 -5.55 -2.68 -1.96
N ARG A 34 -6.17 -1.51 -2.15
CA ARG A 34 -5.59 -0.37 -2.86
C ARG A 34 -5.27 0.74 -1.86
N TYR A 35 -4.11 1.36 -2.01
CA TYR A 35 -3.63 2.37 -1.05
C TYR A 35 -4.58 3.57 -0.95
N GLU A 36 -5.12 4.04 -2.08
CA GLU A 36 -6.05 5.15 -2.13
C GLU A 36 -7.35 4.85 -1.37
N GLU A 37 -7.85 3.61 -1.46
CA GLU A 37 -9.00 3.17 -0.68
C GLU A 37 -8.69 3.13 0.81
N MET A 38 -7.51 2.62 1.17
CA MET A 38 -7.03 2.60 2.56
C MET A 38 -6.97 4.00 3.16
N VAL A 39 -6.50 4.99 2.41
CA VAL A 39 -6.43 6.39 2.88
C VAL A 39 -7.82 7.02 2.93
N SER A 40 -8.72 6.69 1.99
CA SER A 40 -10.05 7.29 1.92
C SER A 40 -11.01 6.83 3.03
N ASP A 41 -10.89 5.57 3.48
CA ASP A 41 -11.79 4.95 4.46
C ASP A 41 -11.06 3.89 5.28
N THR A 42 -10.06 4.35 6.04
CA THR A 42 -9.23 3.51 6.92
C THR A 42 -10.07 2.62 7.86
N PRO A 43 -11.10 3.13 8.58
CA PRO A 43 -11.85 2.32 9.53
C PRO A 43 -12.57 1.14 8.86
N ASN A 44 -13.14 1.33 7.67
CA ASN A 44 -13.79 0.26 6.93
C ASN A 44 -12.79 -0.80 6.45
N VAL A 45 -11.62 -0.36 5.98
CA VAL A 45 -10.55 -1.29 5.60
C VAL A 45 -10.08 -2.13 6.78
N ILE A 46 -9.92 -1.52 7.96
CA ILE A 46 -9.57 -2.24 9.20
C ILE A 46 -10.63 -3.29 9.54
N ARG A 47 -11.93 -2.95 9.47
CA ARG A 47 -13.01 -3.92 9.70
C ARG A 47 -13.00 -5.08 8.70
N LYS A 48 -12.80 -4.78 7.41
CA LYS A 48 -12.70 -5.79 6.35
C LYS A 48 -11.51 -6.72 6.59
N LEU A 49 -10.35 -6.15 6.95
CA LEU A 49 -9.14 -6.91 7.22
C LEU A 49 -9.30 -7.81 8.45
N ALA A 50 -9.86 -7.29 9.54
CA ALA A 50 -10.14 -8.08 10.75
C ALA A 50 -11.08 -9.26 10.45
N SER A 51 -12.13 -9.01 9.67
CA SER A 51 -13.06 -10.05 9.22
C SER A 51 -12.38 -11.09 8.33
N PHE A 52 -11.51 -10.65 7.41
CA PHE A 52 -10.74 -11.53 6.52
C PHE A 52 -9.76 -12.42 7.29
N LEU A 53 -9.14 -11.90 8.35
CA LEU A 53 -8.26 -12.65 9.25
C LEU A 53 -9.01 -13.59 10.22
N GLY A 54 -10.34 -13.61 10.18
CA GLY A 54 -11.17 -14.45 11.05
C GLY A 54 -11.33 -13.92 12.48
N VAL A 55 -11.02 -12.64 12.70
CA VAL A 55 -11.12 -11.94 14.00
C VAL A 55 -11.95 -10.66 13.88
N PRO A 56 -13.23 -10.74 13.46
CA PRO A 56 -14.06 -9.55 13.32
C PRO A 56 -14.25 -8.85 14.67
N PHE A 57 -14.33 -7.52 14.65
CA PHE A 57 -14.62 -6.73 15.84
C PHE A 57 -16.01 -7.07 16.40
N THR A 58 -16.09 -7.16 17.71
CA THR A 58 -17.34 -7.26 18.46
C THR A 58 -18.07 -5.92 18.48
N ARG A 59 -19.38 -5.93 18.78
CA ARG A 59 -20.17 -4.69 18.90
C ARG A 59 -19.62 -3.79 20.00
N GLU A 60 -19.14 -4.39 21.08
CA GLU A 60 -18.55 -3.72 22.21
C GLU A 60 -17.26 -2.99 21.79
N GLU A 61 -16.37 -3.65 21.05
CA GLU A 61 -15.15 -3.03 20.51
C GLU A 61 -15.45 -1.92 19.51
N GLU A 62 -16.44 -2.10 18.63
CA GLU A 62 -16.86 -1.06 17.70
C GLU A 62 -17.43 0.16 18.44
N SER A 63 -18.34 -0.06 19.39
CA SER A 63 -18.92 1.02 20.20
C SER A 63 -17.89 1.68 21.12
N GLY A 64 -16.85 0.95 21.52
CA GLY A 64 -15.72 1.42 22.31
C GLY A 64 -14.63 2.14 21.50
N GLY A 65 -14.81 2.28 20.19
CA GLY A 65 -13.87 2.99 19.31
C GLY A 65 -12.54 2.27 19.08
N VAL A 66 -12.49 0.94 19.25
CA VAL A 66 -11.24 0.16 19.07
C VAL A 66 -10.74 0.25 17.63
N VAL A 67 -11.64 0.31 16.65
CA VAL A 67 -11.27 0.47 15.23
C VAL A 67 -10.48 1.76 15.02
N ASP A 68 -10.92 2.87 15.64
CA ASP A 68 -10.25 4.16 15.52
C ASP A 68 -8.91 4.16 16.27
N GLN A 69 -8.83 3.51 17.44
CA GLN A 69 -7.57 3.34 18.17
C GLN A 69 -6.53 2.55 17.35
N VAL A 70 -6.95 1.52 16.62
CA VAL A 70 -6.06 0.78 15.70
C VAL A 70 -5.62 1.67 14.55
N ALA A 71 -6.55 2.45 13.96
CA ALA A 71 -6.22 3.39 12.90
C ALA A 71 -5.20 4.44 13.35
N ASP A 72 -5.36 4.98 14.55
CA ASP A 72 -4.46 5.95 15.15
C ASP A 72 -3.09 5.33 15.45
N LEU A 73 -3.05 4.14 16.06
CA LEU A 73 -1.80 3.44 16.40
C LEU A 73 -0.97 3.11 15.16
N CYS A 74 -1.61 2.62 14.10
CA CYS A 74 -0.97 2.26 12.84
C CYS A 74 -0.89 3.43 11.85
N GLY A 75 -1.36 4.61 12.23
CA GLY A 75 -1.40 5.79 11.38
C GLY A 75 -0.01 6.31 11.03
N PHE A 76 0.10 6.98 9.88
CA PHE A 76 1.36 7.55 9.39
C PHE A 76 2.05 8.41 10.46
N THR A 77 1.30 9.34 11.08
CA THR A 77 1.81 10.24 12.13
C THR A 77 2.33 9.49 13.34
N SER A 78 1.60 8.47 13.81
CA SER A 78 2.02 7.70 14.98
C SER A 78 3.28 6.90 14.69
N LEU A 79 3.29 6.17 13.56
CA LEU A 79 4.43 5.33 13.19
C LEU A 79 5.67 6.15 12.84
N SER A 80 5.54 7.28 12.13
CA SER A 80 6.69 8.15 11.80
C SER A 80 7.33 8.78 13.04
N ASN A 81 6.60 8.81 14.16
CA ASN A 81 7.04 9.43 15.40
C ASN A 81 7.63 8.46 16.43
N VAL A 82 7.64 7.15 16.14
CA VAL A 82 8.31 6.14 16.99
C VAL A 82 9.83 6.30 16.89
N ASP A 83 10.53 6.25 18.02
CA ASP A 83 11.99 6.45 18.09
C ASP A 83 12.77 5.52 17.15
N ALA A 84 12.35 4.25 17.04
CA ALA A 84 12.95 3.29 16.11
C ALA A 84 12.87 3.74 14.64
N ASN A 85 11.84 4.50 14.28
CA ASN A 85 11.62 5.03 12.93
C ASN A 85 12.29 6.40 12.71
N ARG A 86 12.84 7.01 13.77
CA ARG A 86 13.61 8.27 13.71
C ARG A 86 15.12 8.07 13.84
N ALA A 87 15.58 6.83 13.98
CA ALA A 87 17.00 6.53 14.04
C ALA A 87 17.71 6.95 12.74
N ASP A 88 18.97 7.38 12.85
CA ASP A 88 19.72 7.88 11.67
C ASP A 88 20.17 6.76 10.73
N ARG A 89 20.30 5.53 11.25
CA ARG A 89 20.84 4.39 10.52
C ARG A 89 20.47 3.07 11.18
N VAL A 90 19.98 2.12 10.38
CA VAL A 90 19.78 0.72 10.76
C VAL A 90 20.43 -0.17 9.71
N GLU A 91 20.99 -1.29 10.16
CA GLU A 91 21.51 -2.37 9.32
C GLU A 91 20.60 -3.59 9.48
N VAL A 92 20.02 -4.06 8.37
CA VAL A 92 19.20 -5.27 8.34
C VAL A 92 19.74 -6.24 7.30
N GLU A 93 19.59 -7.53 7.55
CA GLU A 93 19.86 -8.56 6.55
C GLU A 93 18.60 -8.82 5.73
N HIS A 94 18.69 -8.66 4.41
CA HIS A 94 17.59 -8.92 3.50
C HIS A 94 18.10 -9.60 2.22
N ALA A 95 17.48 -10.73 1.86
CA ALA A 95 17.86 -11.52 0.69
C ALA A 95 19.36 -11.87 0.61
N GLY A 96 20.00 -12.13 1.76
CA GLY A 96 21.43 -12.45 1.85
C GLY A 96 22.37 -11.26 1.69
N ALA A 97 21.85 -10.03 1.69
CA ALA A 97 22.64 -8.80 1.64
C ALA A 97 22.38 -7.93 2.88
N LYS A 98 23.41 -7.18 3.28
CA LYS A 98 23.29 -6.14 4.31
C LYS A 98 22.72 -4.87 3.69
N LEU A 99 21.52 -4.49 4.12
CA LEU A 99 20.88 -3.24 3.76
C LEU A 99 21.12 -2.22 4.87
N VAL A 100 21.70 -1.07 4.53
CA VAL A 100 21.89 0.05 5.45
C VAL A 100 21.06 1.22 4.97
N PHE A 101 20.15 1.70 5.81
CA PHE A 101 19.27 2.81 5.48
C PHE A 101 18.86 3.59 6.75
N ASN A 102 18.32 4.79 6.56
CA ASN A 102 17.71 5.57 7.63
C ASN A 102 16.22 5.21 7.72
N PRO A 103 15.72 4.64 8.83
CA PRO A 103 14.30 4.32 9.01
C PRO A 103 13.32 5.46 8.69
N SER A 104 13.70 6.72 8.93
CA SER A 104 12.83 7.86 8.62
C SER A 104 12.55 8.00 7.11
N SER A 105 13.42 7.45 6.25
CA SER A 105 13.20 7.42 4.79
C SER A 105 12.01 6.56 4.37
N LEU A 106 11.51 5.67 5.24
CA LEU A 106 10.27 4.91 5.01
C LEU A 106 9.00 5.78 5.15
N PHE A 107 9.09 6.94 5.82
CA PHE A 107 7.98 7.83 6.12
C PHE A 107 8.18 9.19 5.46
N ARG A 108 7.71 9.35 4.21
CA ARG A 108 7.94 10.58 3.43
C ARG A 108 6.83 11.63 3.54
N LYS A 109 5.62 11.30 3.05
CA LYS A 109 4.44 12.17 3.07
C LYS A 109 3.16 11.45 3.47
N GLY A 110 2.98 10.21 2.99
CA GLY A 110 1.77 9.43 3.30
C GLY A 110 0.51 9.97 2.62
N GLU A 111 0.65 10.61 1.46
CA GLU A 111 -0.44 11.32 0.77
C GLU A 111 -0.68 10.74 -0.63
N VAL A 112 -1.95 10.72 -1.03
CA VAL A 112 -2.38 10.37 -2.39
C VAL A 112 -2.22 11.58 -3.31
N GLY A 113 -1.70 11.35 -4.52
CA GLY A 113 -1.65 12.38 -5.56
C GLY A 113 -0.38 13.25 -5.59
N ASP A 114 0.61 13.01 -4.73
CA ASP A 114 1.86 13.80 -4.72
C ASP A 114 2.65 13.73 -6.04
N TRP A 115 2.33 12.80 -6.95
CA TRP A 115 2.94 12.69 -8.28
C TRP A 115 2.85 14.00 -9.09
N VAL A 116 1.82 14.83 -8.86
CA VAL A 116 1.64 16.12 -9.54
C VAL A 116 2.80 17.10 -9.28
N ASN A 117 3.52 16.91 -8.18
CA ASN A 117 4.68 17.73 -7.81
C ASN A 117 5.99 17.26 -8.47
N HIS A 118 6.01 16.07 -9.08
CA HIS A 118 7.22 15.44 -9.62
C HIS A 118 7.15 15.14 -11.12
N MET A 119 5.94 15.01 -11.68
CA MET A 119 5.72 14.62 -13.07
C MET A 119 5.14 15.77 -13.90
N SER A 120 5.61 15.89 -15.14
CA SER A 120 4.93 16.74 -16.12
C SER A 120 3.61 16.10 -16.55
N LYS A 121 2.69 16.91 -17.11
CA LYS A 121 1.42 16.41 -17.65
C LYS A 121 1.62 15.32 -18.71
N ASP A 122 2.65 15.47 -19.56
CA ASP A 122 2.96 14.48 -20.59
C ASP A 122 3.47 13.16 -19.99
N MET A 123 4.26 13.22 -18.91
CA MET A 123 4.72 12.02 -18.21
C MET A 123 3.55 11.29 -17.55
N ALA A 124 2.64 12.03 -16.92
CA ALA A 124 1.45 11.47 -16.29
C ALA A 124 0.54 10.80 -17.33
N ALA A 125 0.22 11.51 -18.42
CA ALA A 125 -0.60 10.98 -19.51
C ALA A 125 -0.02 9.70 -20.14
N ARG A 126 1.31 9.63 -20.30
CA ARG A 126 1.99 8.41 -20.78
C ARG A 126 1.84 7.26 -19.81
N MET A 127 1.93 7.51 -18.50
CA MET A 127 1.72 6.48 -17.48
C MET A 127 0.27 6.01 -17.44
N ASP A 128 -0.70 6.91 -17.51
CA ASP A 128 -2.13 6.58 -17.55
C ASP A 128 -2.46 5.70 -18.75
N GLN A 129 -1.97 6.07 -19.94
CA GLN A 129 -2.14 5.28 -21.15
C GLN A 129 -1.52 3.88 -20.99
N LEU A 130 -0.29 3.80 -20.48
CA LEU A 130 0.39 2.53 -20.28
C LEU A 130 -0.37 1.63 -19.31
N VAL A 131 -0.83 2.15 -18.16
CA VAL A 131 -1.62 1.38 -17.19
C VAL A 131 -2.93 0.92 -17.82
N ALA A 132 -3.65 1.80 -18.52
CA ALA A 132 -4.89 1.44 -19.20
C ALA A 132 -4.69 0.33 -20.23
N GLU A 133 -3.62 0.38 -21.03
CA GLU A 133 -3.27 -0.67 -22.00
C GLU A 133 -2.93 -1.99 -21.32
N LYS A 134 -2.09 -1.97 -20.27
CA LYS A 134 -1.68 -3.17 -19.54
C LYS A 134 -2.83 -3.83 -18.79
N PHE A 135 -3.76 -3.04 -18.24
CA PHE A 135 -4.84 -3.53 -17.39
C PHE A 135 -6.12 -3.81 -18.17
N LYS A 136 -6.12 -3.54 -19.48
CA LYS A 136 -7.27 -3.77 -20.35
C LYS A 136 -7.80 -5.20 -20.23
N GLY A 137 -9.10 -5.32 -19.95
CA GLY A 137 -9.78 -6.60 -19.82
C GLY A 137 -9.55 -7.33 -18.50
N SER A 138 -8.76 -6.79 -17.57
CA SER A 138 -8.56 -7.37 -16.24
C SER A 138 -9.74 -7.10 -15.28
N GLY A 139 -10.54 -6.06 -15.55
CA GLY A 139 -11.56 -5.56 -14.62
C GLY A 139 -11.01 -4.71 -13.48
N LEU A 140 -9.68 -4.53 -13.37
CA LEU A 140 -9.05 -3.66 -12.38
C LEU A 140 -9.03 -2.21 -12.88
N THR A 141 -9.58 -1.29 -12.08
CA THR A 141 -9.67 0.15 -12.35
C THR A 141 -9.14 0.98 -11.18
N PHE A 142 -8.70 2.21 -11.46
CA PHE A 142 -8.24 3.20 -10.48
C PHE A 142 -9.00 4.52 -10.65
#